data_AF-A0A820AWE8-F1
#
_entry.id   AF-A0A820AWE8-F1
#
_cell.length_a   1.000
_cell.length_b   1.000
_cell.length_c   1.000
_cell.angle_alpha   90.00
_cell.angle_beta   90.00
_cell.angle_gamma   90.00
#
_symmetry.space_group_name_H-M   'P 1'
#
loop_
_entity.id
_entity.type
_entity.pdbx_description
1 polymer ?
#
loop_
_entity_poly.entity_id
_entity_poly.type
_entity_poly.pdbx_seq_one_letter_code
_entity_poly.pdbx_strand_id
1 'polypeptide(L)'
;MNKFEQKIVLNELFKEKNQSITCIEDFSNEIFYEIFDYFNGYEIIEKFSNLNAQFDRLLYSSLFLIKTHFFLFHYQKKIISTFNKLEIFSTKIYSNLKILSISFSKNIDLLDAHQLEIIILNYYPQLEKFYLNYYESINNENQYIIYSGKINDFSLSFWIEPKWIFYVEINFLNIEYKIRPYNKKWYEDRNKNIINYSTNLTLKFMILYLKKLNEL
;
A
#
# COMPACT_ATOMS: atom_id res chain seq x y z
N MET A 1 -35.42 1.74 -0.86
CA MET A 1 -35.40 0.42 -0.19
C MET A 1 -35.01 0.61 1.25
N ASN A 2 -35.91 0.29 2.16
CA ASN A 2 -35.68 0.43 3.59
C ASN A 2 -34.88 -0.79 4.12
N LYS A 3 -34.08 -0.65 5.18
CA LYS A 3 -33.23 -1.73 5.73
C LYS A 3 -33.98 -3.04 6.05
N PHE A 4 -35.30 -2.97 6.19
CA PHE A 4 -36.19 -4.11 6.40
C PHE A 4 -36.43 -4.94 5.14
N GLU A 5 -36.47 -4.33 3.96
CA GLU A 5 -36.71 -5.02 2.68
C GLU A 5 -35.46 -5.81 2.23
N GLN A 6 -34.26 -5.31 2.54
CA GLN A 6 -33.00 -6.04 2.29
C GLN A 6 -32.89 -7.34 3.11
N LYS A 7 -33.43 -7.36 4.33
CA LYS A 7 -33.39 -8.53 5.22
C LYS A 7 -34.34 -9.65 4.78
N ILE A 8 -35.45 -9.30 4.13
CA ILE A 8 -36.43 -10.27 3.59
C ILE A 8 -35.90 -10.91 2.30
N VAL A 9 -35.29 -10.13 1.41
CA VAL A 9 -34.65 -10.65 0.19
C VAL A 9 -33.47 -11.58 0.51
N LEU A 10 -32.68 -11.26 1.54
CA LEU A 10 -31.61 -12.14 2.03
C LEU A 10 -32.16 -13.48 2.56
N ASN A 11 -33.21 -13.46 3.38
CA ASN A 11 -33.80 -14.68 3.93
C ASN A 11 -34.49 -15.56 2.88
N GLU A 12 -34.99 -15.00 1.78
CA GLU A 12 -35.53 -15.78 0.66
C GLU A 12 -34.44 -16.38 -0.22
N LEU A 13 -33.32 -15.69 -0.45
CA LEU A 13 -32.14 -16.23 -1.14
C LEU A 13 -31.51 -17.44 -0.42
N PHE A 14 -31.55 -17.47 0.92
CA PHE A 14 -31.06 -18.62 1.71
C PHE A 14 -32.01 -19.83 1.70
N LYS A 15 -33.28 -19.66 1.28
CA LYS A 15 -34.27 -20.74 1.30
C LYS A 15 -34.26 -21.64 0.05
N GLU A 16 -33.68 -21.19 -1.06
CA GLU A 16 -33.71 -21.94 -2.34
C GLU A 16 -32.48 -22.81 -2.62
N LYS A 17 -31.44 -22.78 -1.77
CA LYS A 17 -30.30 -23.70 -1.87
C LYS A 17 -30.10 -24.47 -0.57
N ASN A 18 -30.89 -25.51 -0.38
CA ASN A 18 -30.50 -26.64 0.48
C ASN A 18 -29.36 -27.46 -0.19
N GLN A 19 -28.33 -26.80 -0.68
CA GLN A 19 -27.05 -27.47 -0.92
C GLN A 19 -26.46 -27.65 0.47
N SER A 20 -26.35 -28.91 0.91
CA SER A 20 -25.59 -29.23 2.11
C SER A 20 -24.17 -28.72 1.90
N ILE A 21 -23.76 -27.72 2.68
CA ILE A 21 -22.37 -27.27 2.73
C ILE A 21 -21.58 -28.44 3.32
N THR A 22 -20.80 -29.11 2.48
CA THR A 22 -20.00 -30.27 2.87
C THR A 22 -18.54 -29.90 3.11
N CYS A 23 -18.07 -28.83 2.46
CA CYS A 23 -16.73 -28.28 2.64
C CYS A 23 -16.72 -26.76 2.56
N ILE A 24 -15.57 -26.15 2.86
CA ILE A 24 -15.43 -24.68 2.85
C ILE A 24 -15.56 -24.11 1.43
N GLU A 25 -15.16 -24.88 0.42
CA GLU A 25 -15.26 -24.53 -0.99
C GLU A 25 -16.71 -24.30 -1.47
N ASP A 26 -17.70 -24.86 -0.76
CA ASP A 26 -19.12 -24.68 -1.06
C ASP A 26 -19.63 -23.26 -0.70
N PHE A 27 -18.85 -22.46 0.04
CA PHE A 27 -19.19 -21.06 0.32
C PHE A 27 -19.10 -20.19 -0.94
N SER A 28 -19.90 -19.13 -0.98
CA SER A 28 -19.88 -18.18 -2.08
C SER A 28 -18.62 -17.32 -2.08
N ASN A 29 -18.24 -16.82 -3.25
CA ASN A 29 -17.04 -15.99 -3.40
C ASN A 29 -17.06 -14.74 -2.50
N GLU A 30 -18.26 -14.19 -2.23
CA GLU A 30 -18.48 -13.03 -1.36
C GLU A 30 -17.98 -13.27 0.07
N ILE A 31 -18.19 -14.47 0.62
CA ILE A 31 -17.70 -14.82 1.95
C ILE A 31 -16.17 -14.82 1.99
N PHE A 32 -15.52 -15.32 0.93
CA PHE A 32 -14.06 -15.29 0.83
C PHE A 32 -13.51 -13.88 0.67
N TYR A 33 -14.20 -13.01 -0.09
CA TYR A 33 -13.83 -11.59 -0.16
C TYR A 33 -13.97 -10.90 1.19
N GLU A 34 -15.01 -11.20 1.97
CA GLU A 34 -15.15 -10.70 3.34
C GLU A 34 -14.03 -11.21 4.26
N ILE A 35 -13.65 -12.50 4.14
CA ILE A 35 -12.49 -13.05 4.87
C ILE A 35 -11.20 -12.33 4.47
N PHE A 36 -11.00 -12.08 3.18
CA PHE A 36 -9.84 -11.39 2.64
C PHE A 36 -9.70 -9.96 3.16
N ASP A 37 -10.79 -9.26 3.47
CA ASP A 37 -10.73 -7.92 4.08
C ASP A 37 -10.07 -7.91 5.48
N TYR A 38 -9.97 -9.07 6.16
CA TYR A 38 -9.26 -9.20 7.44
C TYR A 38 -7.76 -9.47 7.30
N PHE A 39 -7.26 -9.72 6.07
CA PHE A 39 -5.86 -10.01 5.79
C PHE A 39 -5.22 -8.91 4.96
N ASN A 40 -3.91 -8.73 5.12
CA ASN A 40 -3.17 -7.97 4.13
C ASN A 40 -2.92 -8.85 2.88
N GLY A 41 -2.80 -8.27 1.68
CA GLY A 41 -2.74 -9.14 0.50
C GLY A 41 -1.47 -9.98 0.36
N TYR A 42 -0.40 -9.69 1.12
CA TYR A 42 0.72 -10.62 1.21
C TYR A 42 0.27 -11.90 1.94
N GLU A 43 -0.38 -11.77 3.09
CA GLU A 43 -0.94 -12.91 3.82
C GLU A 43 -1.99 -13.67 3.00
N ILE A 44 -2.81 -12.96 2.23
CA ILE A 44 -3.80 -13.59 1.35
C ILE A 44 -3.10 -14.50 0.34
N ILE A 45 -2.11 -13.98 -0.39
CA ILE A 45 -1.39 -14.78 -1.37
C ILE A 45 -0.60 -15.89 -0.68
N GLU A 46 0.10 -15.61 0.42
CA GLU A 46 0.88 -16.61 1.15
C GLU A 46 0.01 -17.76 1.66
N LYS A 47 -1.14 -17.47 2.26
CA LYS A 47 -2.01 -18.48 2.88
C LYS A 47 -2.95 -19.18 1.89
N PHE A 48 -3.42 -18.45 0.86
CA PHE A 48 -4.47 -18.94 -0.03
C PHE A 48 -3.98 -19.32 -1.42
N SER A 49 -2.77 -18.90 -1.85
CA SER A 49 -2.23 -19.38 -3.14
C SER A 49 -1.90 -20.86 -3.07
N ASN A 50 -2.23 -21.60 -4.13
CA ASN A 50 -1.99 -23.05 -4.24
C ASN A 50 -2.78 -23.91 -3.24
N LEU A 51 -3.81 -23.39 -2.56
CA LEU A 51 -4.70 -24.24 -1.75
C LEU A 51 -5.50 -25.18 -2.65
N ASN A 52 -6.19 -24.62 -3.63
CA ASN A 52 -6.88 -25.34 -4.69
C ASN A 52 -7.21 -24.39 -5.86
N ALA A 53 -7.68 -24.94 -6.98
CA ALA A 53 -8.00 -24.17 -8.17
C ALA A 53 -9.16 -23.16 -8.00
N GLN A 54 -10.01 -23.29 -6.96
CA GLN A 54 -11.03 -22.28 -6.66
C GLN A 54 -10.39 -21.05 -6.02
N PHE A 55 -9.52 -21.23 -5.02
CA PHE A 55 -8.81 -20.11 -4.41
C PHE A 55 -7.89 -19.41 -5.40
N ASP A 56 -7.18 -20.15 -6.26
CA ASP A 56 -6.40 -19.53 -7.32
C ASP A 56 -7.31 -18.67 -8.23
N ARG A 57 -8.45 -19.20 -8.68
CA ARG A 57 -9.42 -18.41 -9.47
C ARG A 57 -9.93 -17.18 -8.72
N LEU A 58 -10.19 -17.27 -7.42
CA LEU A 58 -10.61 -16.14 -6.59
C LEU A 58 -9.53 -15.04 -6.56
N LEU A 59 -8.28 -15.43 -6.29
CA LEU A 59 -7.13 -14.53 -6.21
C LEU A 59 -6.82 -13.85 -7.54
N TYR A 60 -7.01 -14.57 -8.65
CA TYR A 60 -6.76 -14.07 -10.01
C TYR A 60 -8.00 -13.47 -10.69
N SER A 61 -9.15 -13.41 -10.00
CA SER A 61 -10.38 -12.81 -10.56
C SER A 61 -10.33 -11.28 -10.56
N SER A 62 -10.80 -10.64 -11.64
CA SER A 62 -10.82 -9.18 -11.79
C SER A 62 -11.74 -8.44 -10.80
N LEU A 63 -12.68 -9.16 -10.18
CA LEU A 63 -13.57 -8.63 -9.14
C LEU A 63 -12.87 -8.48 -7.80
N PHE A 64 -11.77 -9.20 -7.58
CA PHE A 64 -10.85 -8.93 -6.50
C PHE A 64 -10.02 -7.70 -6.88
N LEU A 65 -10.67 -6.54 -6.91
CA LEU A 65 -10.02 -5.23 -7.02
C LEU A 65 -9.29 -5.01 -5.70
N ILE A 66 -8.10 -5.58 -5.62
CA ILE A 66 -7.35 -5.61 -4.38
C ILE A 66 -6.95 -4.18 -4.04
N LYS A 67 -7.66 -3.57 -3.08
CA LYS A 67 -7.09 -2.49 -2.29
C LYS A 67 -6.08 -3.12 -1.35
N THR A 68 -4.94 -3.50 -1.89
CA THR A 68 -3.93 -4.17 -1.10
C THR A 68 -3.10 -3.16 -0.35
N HIS A 69 -3.27 -3.18 0.96
CA HIS A 69 -2.27 -2.64 1.86
C HIS A 69 -1.25 -3.74 2.13
N PHE A 70 -0.09 -3.66 1.48
CA PHE A 70 1.07 -4.47 1.80
C PHE A 70 1.76 -3.91 3.02
N PHE A 71 1.52 -4.58 4.13
CA PHE A 71 2.37 -4.46 5.28
C PHE A 71 3.50 -5.48 5.13
N LEU A 72 4.62 -5.02 4.58
CA LEU A 72 5.89 -5.77 4.62
C LEU A 72 6.46 -5.63 6.04
N PHE A 73 5.75 -6.15 7.04
CA PHE A 73 6.30 -6.27 8.37
C PHE A 73 7.34 -7.38 8.36
N HIS A 74 8.58 -6.99 8.59
CA HIS A 74 9.67 -7.93 8.72
C HIS A 74 9.55 -8.66 10.07
N TYR A 75 8.80 -9.76 10.12
CA TYR A 75 9.06 -10.77 11.15
C TYR A 75 10.42 -11.40 10.82
N GLN A 76 11.38 -11.17 11.71
CA GLN A 76 12.78 -11.62 11.70
C GLN A 76 12.88 -13.06 11.16
N LYS A 77 13.75 -13.40 10.19
CA LYS A 77 15.13 -13.86 10.49
C LYS A 77 16.04 -14.06 9.25
N LYS A 78 15.61 -13.73 8.02
CA LYS A 78 16.41 -14.02 6.82
C LYS A 78 16.38 -12.86 5.82
N ILE A 79 17.57 -12.29 5.61
CA ILE A 79 17.89 -11.22 4.65
C ILE A 79 17.80 -11.81 3.24
N ILE A 80 16.60 -12.09 2.77
CA ILE A 80 16.34 -12.08 1.33
C ILE A 80 15.97 -10.62 1.04
N SER A 81 16.64 -10.01 0.06
CA SER A 81 16.38 -8.64 -0.40
C SER A 81 14.87 -8.39 -0.45
N THR A 82 14.42 -7.35 0.24
CA THR A 82 12.99 -7.05 0.31
C THR A 82 12.41 -6.72 -1.06
N PHE A 83 13.24 -6.26 -2.01
CA PHE A 83 12.86 -6.13 -3.41
C PHE A 83 12.60 -7.46 -4.10
N ASN A 84 13.44 -8.49 -3.90
CA ASN A 84 13.17 -9.80 -4.50
C ASN A 84 11.84 -10.38 -4.01
N LYS A 85 11.50 -10.15 -2.73
CA LYS A 85 10.19 -10.54 -2.19
C LYS A 85 9.08 -9.75 -2.85
N LEU A 86 9.23 -8.43 -2.98
CA LEU A 86 8.26 -7.57 -3.67
C LEU A 86 8.11 -7.98 -5.13
N GLU A 87 9.18 -8.33 -5.83
CA GLU A 87 9.19 -8.77 -7.23
C GLU A 87 8.50 -10.12 -7.41
N ILE A 88 8.90 -11.16 -6.65
CA ILE A 88 8.25 -12.48 -6.65
C ILE A 88 6.76 -12.36 -6.31
N PHE A 89 6.43 -11.40 -5.48
CA PHE A 89 5.06 -11.13 -5.11
C PHE A 89 4.30 -10.39 -6.22
N SER A 90 4.96 -9.42 -6.86
CA SER A 90 4.42 -8.67 -7.98
C SER A 90 4.17 -9.55 -9.21
N THR A 91 4.98 -10.61 -9.42
CA THR A 91 4.72 -11.60 -10.49
C THR A 91 3.46 -12.44 -10.22
N LYS A 92 3.03 -12.54 -8.96
CA LYS A 92 1.81 -13.26 -8.56
C LYS A 92 0.58 -12.38 -8.53
N ILE A 93 0.73 -11.06 -8.46
CA ILE A 93 -0.41 -10.15 -8.50
C ILE A 93 -0.75 -9.79 -9.94
N TYR A 94 -2.05 -9.69 -10.20
CA TYR A 94 -2.59 -9.30 -11.49
C TYR A 94 -2.15 -7.87 -11.89
N SER A 95 -1.84 -7.69 -13.17
CA SER A 95 -1.42 -6.42 -13.81
C SER A 95 -2.45 -5.28 -13.78
N ASN A 96 -3.63 -5.51 -13.21
CA ASN A 96 -4.74 -4.57 -13.11
C ASN A 96 -4.80 -3.89 -11.73
N LEU A 97 -3.76 -4.02 -10.91
CA LEU A 97 -3.70 -3.37 -9.61
C LEU A 97 -3.72 -1.85 -9.78
N LYS A 98 -4.79 -1.21 -9.28
CA LYS A 98 -4.95 0.25 -9.34
C LYS A 98 -4.37 0.98 -8.13
N ILE A 99 -4.30 0.31 -6.98
CA ILE A 99 -3.84 0.89 -5.73
C ILE A 99 -2.83 -0.03 -5.09
N LEU A 100 -1.61 0.47 -4.91
CA LEU A 100 -0.51 -0.22 -4.26
C LEU A 100 -0.13 0.57 -3.03
N SER A 101 -0.25 -0.04 -1.85
CA SER A 101 0.16 0.58 -0.60
C SER A 101 1.21 -0.27 0.07
N ILE A 102 2.44 0.23 0.16
CA ILE A 102 3.57 -0.46 0.76
C ILE A 102 3.89 0.21 2.11
N SER A 103 4.06 -0.58 3.16
CA SER A 103 4.50 -0.08 4.48
C SER A 103 5.53 -1.02 5.09
N PHE A 104 6.66 -0.46 5.52
CA PHE A 104 7.80 -1.21 6.07
C PHE A 104 8.55 -0.37 7.11
N SER A 105 9.39 -1.05 7.90
CA SER A 105 10.30 -0.42 8.87
C SER A 105 11.66 -1.11 8.84
N LYS A 106 12.71 -0.42 9.29
CA LYS A 106 14.09 -0.93 9.48
C LYS A 106 14.88 -1.34 8.22
N ASN A 107 14.22 -1.59 7.08
CA ASN A 107 14.93 -1.83 5.82
C ASN A 107 14.82 -0.61 4.90
N ILE A 108 15.90 0.16 4.87
CA ILE A 108 16.00 1.39 4.10
C ILE A 108 16.19 1.15 2.60
N ASP A 109 16.60 -0.05 2.20
CA ASP A 109 16.87 -0.38 0.79
C ASP A 109 15.63 -0.17 -0.08
N LEU A 110 14.43 -0.42 0.46
CA LEU A 110 13.16 -0.20 -0.23
C LEU A 110 12.86 1.27 -0.55
N LEU A 111 13.63 2.23 -0.04
CA LEU A 111 13.57 3.64 -0.45
C LEU A 111 14.41 3.93 -1.70
N ASP A 112 14.88 2.93 -2.43
CA ASP A 112 15.48 3.13 -3.76
C ASP A 112 14.39 3.49 -4.80
N ALA A 113 14.35 4.76 -5.20
CA ALA A 113 13.39 5.28 -6.16
C ALA A 113 13.48 4.55 -7.51
N HIS A 114 14.68 4.27 -8.01
CA HIS A 114 14.86 3.65 -9.32
C HIS A 114 14.38 2.20 -9.31
N GLN A 115 14.67 1.44 -8.25
CA GLN A 115 14.16 0.07 -8.13
C GLN A 115 12.64 0.03 -7.99
N LEU A 116 12.05 0.95 -7.22
CA LEU A 116 10.58 1.06 -7.13
C LEU A 116 9.95 1.41 -8.49
N GLU A 117 10.54 2.34 -9.23
CA GLU A 117 10.10 2.72 -10.58
C GLU A 117 10.10 1.50 -11.51
N ILE A 118 11.20 0.74 -11.57
CA ILE A 118 11.28 -0.49 -12.38
C ILE A 118 10.18 -1.47 -12.02
N ILE A 119 9.95 -1.71 -10.72
CA ILE A 119 8.91 -2.64 -10.27
C ILE A 119 7.52 -2.15 -10.66
N ILE A 120 7.23 -0.86 -10.47
CA ILE A 120 5.93 -0.29 -10.82
C ILE A 120 5.67 -0.39 -12.32
N LEU A 121 6.65 -0.02 -13.15
CA LEU A 121 6.50 -0.07 -14.60
C LEU A 121 6.34 -1.50 -15.12
N ASN A 122 7.07 -2.46 -14.55
CA ASN A 122 7.05 -3.85 -15.02
C ASN A 122 5.81 -4.63 -14.56
N TYR A 123 5.34 -4.40 -13.33
CA TYR A 123 4.30 -5.23 -12.73
C TYR A 123 2.95 -4.52 -12.54
N TYR A 124 2.95 -3.19 -12.44
CA TYR A 124 1.76 -2.40 -12.13
C TYR A 124 1.53 -1.28 -13.16
N PRO A 125 1.43 -1.58 -14.47
CA PRO A 125 1.30 -0.56 -15.50
C PRO A 125 -0.01 0.23 -15.43
N GLN A 126 -1.02 -0.29 -14.72
CA GLN A 126 -2.31 0.38 -14.50
C GLN A 126 -2.41 1.05 -13.12
N LEU A 127 -1.29 1.23 -12.42
CA LEU A 127 -1.29 1.79 -11.08
C LEU A 127 -1.72 3.25 -11.08
N GLU A 128 -2.85 3.54 -10.43
CA GLU A 128 -3.38 4.90 -10.30
C GLU A 128 -2.90 5.57 -9.01
N LYS A 129 -2.77 4.80 -7.93
CA LYS A 129 -2.40 5.32 -6.61
C LYS A 129 -1.31 4.48 -5.99
N PHE A 130 -0.19 5.14 -5.70
CA PHE A 130 0.90 4.55 -4.94
C PHE A 130 1.02 5.20 -3.57
N TYR A 131 1.01 4.37 -2.54
CA TYR A 131 1.29 4.75 -1.17
C TYR A 131 2.54 4.03 -0.70
N LEU A 132 3.47 4.76 -0.11
CA LEU A 132 4.61 4.19 0.59
C LEU A 132 4.67 4.83 1.97
N ASN A 133 4.87 4.03 3.02
CA ASN A 133 5.21 4.54 4.34
C ASN A 133 6.40 3.72 4.89
N TYR A 134 7.54 4.38 5.04
CA TYR A 134 8.67 3.85 5.79
C TYR A 134 8.75 4.56 7.12
N TYR A 135 8.96 3.78 8.18
CA TYR A 135 9.09 4.27 9.55
C TYR A 135 10.42 3.82 10.15
N GLU A 136 11.08 4.75 10.82
CA GLU A 136 12.30 4.50 11.58
C GLU A 136 12.22 5.20 12.94
N SER A 137 12.46 4.44 14.02
CA SER A 137 12.54 4.99 15.36
C SER A 137 13.91 5.62 15.60
N ILE A 138 13.92 6.84 16.12
CA ILE A 138 15.11 7.53 16.58
C ILE A 138 15.52 6.89 17.91
N ASN A 139 16.57 6.07 17.89
CA ASN A 139 17.14 5.52 19.11
C ASN A 139 17.94 6.63 19.84
N ASN A 140 17.79 6.68 21.17
CA ASN A 140 18.46 7.67 22.05
C ASN A 140 20.00 7.61 22.01
N GLU A 141 20.59 6.61 21.35
CA GLU A 141 22.04 6.43 21.23
C GLU A 141 22.70 7.30 20.13
N ASN A 142 22.00 8.33 19.64
CA ASN A 142 22.53 9.41 18.77
C ASN A 142 23.11 8.99 17.41
N GLN A 143 22.94 7.73 16.98
CA GLN A 143 23.28 7.33 15.62
C GLN A 143 22.04 7.49 14.73
N TYR A 144 21.89 8.69 14.16
CA TYR A 144 20.92 8.92 13.10
C TYR A 144 21.37 8.15 11.87
N ILE A 145 20.63 7.11 11.48
CA ILE A 145 20.67 6.65 10.09
C ILE A 145 19.79 7.64 9.31
N ILE A 146 20.35 8.80 9.01
CA ILE A 146 19.72 9.69 8.03
C ILE A 146 19.82 8.91 6.73
N TYR A 147 18.68 8.62 6.09
CA TYR A 147 18.68 8.14 4.71
C TYR A 147 19.57 9.06 3.87
N SER A 148 20.76 8.57 3.54
CA SER A 148 21.76 9.26 2.73
C SER A 148 21.57 9.00 1.24
N GLY A 149 20.57 8.18 0.89
CA GLY A 149 20.20 7.93 -0.48
C GLY A 149 19.81 9.22 -1.19
N LYS A 150 19.85 9.19 -2.52
CA LYS A 150 19.56 10.34 -3.36
C LYS A 150 18.06 10.64 -3.31
N ILE A 151 17.61 11.34 -2.28
CA ILE A 151 16.22 11.82 -2.13
C ILE A 151 15.73 12.53 -3.41
N ASN A 152 16.66 13.15 -4.14
CA ASN A 152 16.39 13.80 -5.42
C ASN A 152 15.83 12.85 -6.50
N ASP A 153 16.00 11.54 -6.38
CA ASP A 153 15.50 10.59 -7.38
C ASP A 153 13.95 10.49 -7.33
N PHE A 154 13.31 10.85 -6.21
CA PHE A 154 11.85 11.00 -6.13
C PHE A 154 11.31 12.30 -6.76
N SER A 155 12.19 13.11 -7.38
CA SER A 155 11.82 14.32 -8.15
C SER A 155 11.79 14.11 -9.67
N LEU A 156 12.02 12.88 -10.13
CA LEU A 156 11.92 12.50 -11.54
C LEU A 156 10.46 12.55 -12.05
N SER A 157 10.30 12.66 -13.37
CA SER A 157 8.98 12.83 -14.01
C SER A 157 8.03 11.66 -13.71
N PHE A 158 8.56 10.44 -13.61
CA PHE A 158 7.82 9.25 -13.21
C PHE A 158 7.00 9.45 -11.93
N TRP A 159 7.52 10.18 -10.94
CA TRP A 159 6.80 10.46 -9.69
C TRP A 159 5.85 11.66 -9.81
N ILE A 160 6.20 12.64 -10.63
CA ILE A 160 5.47 13.91 -10.79
C ILE A 160 4.23 13.76 -11.66
N GLU A 161 4.35 13.09 -12.80
CA GLU A 161 3.27 12.91 -13.78
C GLU A 161 2.01 12.26 -13.17
N PRO A 162 2.09 11.14 -12.42
CA PRO A 162 0.94 10.57 -11.73
C PRO A 162 0.58 11.32 -10.44
N LYS A 163 1.28 12.43 -10.14
CA LYS A 163 1.12 13.27 -8.95
C LYS A 163 1.35 12.50 -7.65
N TRP A 164 2.39 11.68 -7.58
CA TRP A 164 2.80 10.98 -6.37
C TRP A 164 3.87 11.78 -5.63
N ILE A 165 3.52 12.31 -4.46
CA ILE A 165 4.38 13.19 -3.68
C ILE A 165 5.18 12.38 -2.68
N PHE A 166 6.50 12.47 -2.76
CA PHE A 166 7.41 12.03 -1.72
C PHE A 166 7.61 13.13 -0.66
N TYR A 167 7.58 12.77 0.62
CA TYR A 167 7.88 13.69 1.71
C TYR A 167 8.34 12.97 2.97
N VAL A 168 8.98 13.73 3.87
CA VAL A 168 9.50 13.23 5.14
C VAL A 168 8.80 13.95 6.29
N GLU A 169 8.36 13.19 7.28
CA GLU A 169 7.90 13.68 8.58
C GLU A 169 8.91 13.29 9.64
N ILE A 170 9.31 14.26 10.46
CA ILE A 170 10.23 14.03 11.57
C ILE A 170 9.50 14.48 12.83
N ASN A 171 9.42 13.60 13.82
CA ASN A 171 8.97 13.93 15.17
C ASN A 171 10.05 13.54 16.18
N PHE A 172 9.81 13.81 17.47
CA PHE A 172 10.79 13.54 18.53
C PHE A 172 11.24 12.08 18.63
N LEU A 173 10.38 11.14 18.22
CA LEU A 173 10.61 9.72 18.40
C LEU A 173 11.01 9.05 17.09
N ASN A 174 10.57 9.58 15.93
CA ASN A 174 10.58 8.84 14.68
C ASN A 174 10.82 9.73 13.46
N ILE A 175 11.38 9.11 12.42
CA ILE A 175 11.45 9.63 11.06
C ILE A 175 10.55 8.76 10.18
N GLU A 176 9.67 9.39 9.42
CA GLU A 176 8.75 8.73 8.50
C GLU A 176 8.93 9.27 7.09
N TYR A 177 9.20 8.38 6.14
CA TYR A 177 9.31 8.71 4.73
C TYR A 177 8.05 8.19 4.02
N LYS A 178 7.40 9.05 3.25
CA LYS A 178 6.07 8.76 2.70
C LYS A 178 5.97 9.13 1.23
N ILE A 179 5.29 8.29 0.46
CA ILE A 179 4.79 8.61 -0.88
C ILE A 179 3.28 8.52 -0.84
N ARG A 180 2.58 9.53 -1.36
CA ARG A 180 1.11 9.52 -1.47
C ARG A 180 0.63 10.23 -2.74
N PRO A 181 -0.53 9.87 -3.30
CA PRO A 181 -1.16 10.66 -4.35
C PRO A 181 -1.48 12.06 -3.84
N TYR A 182 -1.27 13.06 -4.71
CA TYR A 182 -1.54 14.45 -4.39
C TYR A 182 -3.01 14.66 -4.04
N ASN A 183 -3.24 15.31 -2.90
CA ASN A 183 -4.55 15.74 -2.46
C ASN A 183 -4.46 17.19 -1.98
N LYS A 184 -5.11 18.09 -2.71
CA LYS A 184 -5.08 19.54 -2.45
C LYS A 184 -5.53 19.88 -1.02
N LYS A 185 -6.63 19.28 -0.56
CA LYS A 185 -7.17 19.53 0.79
C LYS A 185 -6.19 19.09 1.88
N TRP A 186 -5.65 17.87 1.76
CA TRP A 186 -4.65 17.36 2.71
C TRP A 186 -3.42 18.27 2.78
N TYR A 187 -2.99 18.80 1.63
CA TYR A 187 -1.87 19.72 1.54
C TYR A 187 -2.17 21.07 2.22
N GLU A 188 -3.33 21.66 1.96
CA GLU A 188 -3.77 22.91 2.59
C GLU A 188 -3.87 22.78 4.11
N ASP A 189 -4.44 21.69 4.61
CA ASP A 189 -4.58 21.41 6.04
C ASP A 189 -3.21 21.26 6.72
N ARG A 190 -2.27 20.57 6.07
CA ARG A 190 -0.89 20.42 6.57
C ARG A 190 -0.12 21.73 6.58
N ASN A 191 -0.22 22.55 5.55
CA ASN A 191 0.48 23.82 5.52
C ASN A 191 0.02 24.78 6.62
N LYS A 192 -1.28 24.77 6.95
CA LYS A 192 -1.80 25.53 8.10
C LYS A 192 -1.18 25.06 9.42
N ASN A 193 -1.05 23.74 9.60
CA ASN A 193 -0.50 23.16 10.83
C ASN A 193 1.02 23.30 10.95
N ILE A 194 1.78 23.24 9.84
CA ILE A 194 3.25 23.39 9.87
C ILE A 194 3.67 24.77 10.40
N ILE A 195 2.88 25.81 10.14
CA ILE A 195 3.14 27.16 10.65
C ILE A 195 3.06 27.21 12.18
N ASN A 196 2.27 26.32 12.81
CA ASN A 196 2.10 26.29 14.27
C ASN A 196 3.15 25.46 15.03
N TYR A 197 3.86 24.54 14.36
CA TYR A 197 4.81 23.62 15.01
C TYR A 197 6.29 23.97 14.78
N SER A 198 6.61 25.20 14.38
CA SER A 198 7.98 25.63 14.03
C SER A 198 9.00 25.63 15.18
N THR A 199 8.69 25.04 16.34
CA THR A 199 9.66 24.68 17.38
C THR A 199 10.19 23.24 17.25
N ASN A 200 9.57 22.39 16.40
CA ASN A 200 10.06 21.06 16.06
C ASN A 200 10.59 21.03 14.63
N LEU A 201 11.89 20.70 14.50
CA LEU A 201 12.68 20.60 13.26
C LEU A 201 12.05 19.70 12.19
N THR A 202 11.01 20.20 11.53
CA THR A 202 10.44 19.61 10.32
C THR A 202 11.19 20.21 9.13
N LEU A 203 12.30 19.58 8.73
CA LEU A 203 13.08 20.00 7.55
C LEU A 203 12.24 19.77 6.27
N LYS A 204 11.77 20.87 5.68
CA LYS A 204 10.96 20.88 4.45
C LYS A 204 11.84 20.65 3.21
N PHE A 205 11.91 19.41 2.72
CA PHE A 205 12.32 19.13 1.33
C PHE A 205 11.15 19.27 0.32
N MET A 206 9.93 19.54 0.78
CA MET A 206 8.74 19.72 -0.07
C MET A 206 8.77 20.97 -0.99
N ILE A 207 9.64 21.96 -0.75
CA ILE A 207 9.54 23.29 -1.38
C ILE A 207 9.98 23.30 -2.86
N LEU A 208 10.96 22.47 -3.25
CA LEU A 208 11.43 22.40 -4.64
C LEU A 208 10.41 21.73 -5.59
N TYR A 209 9.67 20.74 -5.09
CA TYR A 209 8.71 19.95 -5.87
C TYR A 209 7.47 20.76 -6.30
N LEU A 210 7.08 21.76 -5.51
CA LEU A 210 5.84 22.52 -5.73
C LEU A 210 5.98 23.74 -6.62
N LYS A 211 7.17 24.34 -6.72
CA LYS A 211 7.41 25.37 -7.74
C LYS A 211 7.17 24.78 -9.13
N LYS A 212 7.67 23.56 -9.37
CA LYS A 212 7.54 22.83 -10.63
C LYS A 212 6.11 22.36 -10.93
N LEU A 213 5.32 22.00 -9.91
CA LEU A 213 3.91 21.61 -10.08
C LEU A 213 2.94 22.80 -10.25
N ASN A 214 3.28 23.99 -9.74
CA ASN A 214 2.46 25.19 -9.93
C ASN A 214 2.75 25.91 -11.26
N GLU A 215 3.79 25.50 -11.98
CA GLU A 215 4.16 25.97 -13.32
C GLU A 215 3.57 25.09 -14.44
N LEU A 216 2.90 23.97 -14.09
CA LEU A 216 2.22 23.01 -14.99
C LEU A 216 0.70 23.11 -14.85
#